data_AF-A0A7C6AA93-F1
#
_entry.id   AF-A0A7C6AA93-F1
#
_cell.length_a   1.000
_cell.length_b   1.000
_cell.length_c   1.000
_cell.angle_alpha   90.00
_cell.angle_beta   90.00
_cell.angle_gamma   90.00
#
_symmetry.space_group_name_H-M   'P 1'
#
loop_
_entity.id
_entity.type
_entity.pdbx_description
1 polymer ?
#
loop_
_entity_poly.entity_id
_entity_poly.type
_entity_poly.pdbx_seq_one_letter_code
_entity_poly.pdbx_strand_id
1 'polypeptide(L)'
;MKRQRLSLERHKEIGKYLYRLQDEIGSLLSEISRAEGVSAMPTRNIEKVYSLLIKLRSGMENVMFRDYPKEGDIKIYYPGDSIDETNLTTFETFIQTLDFGGESE
;
A
#
# COMPACT_ATOMS: atom_id res chain seq x y z
N MET A 1 -4.00 -0.19 31.10
CA MET A 1 -4.04 -1.56 30.55
C MET A 1 -2.65 -1.95 30.05
N LYS A 2 -2.14 -3.13 30.39
CA LYS A 2 -0.90 -3.65 29.77
C LYS A 2 -1.21 -3.99 28.31
N ARG A 3 -0.41 -3.47 27.39
CA ARG A 3 -0.56 -3.73 25.96
C ARG A 3 -0.21 -5.19 25.67
N GLN A 4 -1.16 -5.96 25.12
CA GLN A 4 -0.88 -7.31 24.65
C GLN A 4 -0.21 -7.23 23.29
N ARG A 5 1.01 -7.77 23.20
CA ARG A 5 1.78 -7.87 21.96
C ARG A 5 1.22 -9.01 21.10
N LEU A 6 1.09 -8.76 19.80
CA LEU A 6 0.76 -9.81 18.83
C LEU A 6 2.01 -10.66 18.58
N SER A 7 1.83 -11.97 18.36
CA SER A 7 2.94 -12.82 17.91
C SER A 7 3.38 -12.45 16.48
N LEU A 8 4.61 -12.79 16.11
CA LEU A 8 5.11 -12.54 14.75
C LEU A 8 4.31 -13.34 13.70
N GLU A 9 3.92 -14.58 14.01
CA GLU A 9 3.03 -15.36 13.14
C GLU A 9 1.67 -14.68 12.97
N ARG A 10 1.14 -14.07 14.03
CA ARG A 10 -0.11 -13.31 13.91
C ARG A 10 0.05 -12.06 13.04
N HIS A 11 1.20 -11.39 13.09
CA HIS A 11 1.52 -10.30 12.16
C HIS A 11 1.52 -10.79 10.70
N LYS A 12 2.12 -11.95 10.40
CA LYS A 12 2.11 -12.56 9.06
C LYS A 12 0.70 -12.88 8.57
N GLU A 13 -0.13 -13.46 9.43
CA GLU A 13 -1.53 -13.77 9.10
C GLU A 13 -2.33 -12.50 8.79
N ILE A 14 -2.20 -11.47 9.63
CA ILE A 14 -2.89 -10.19 9.45
C ILE A 14 -2.38 -9.52 8.17
N GLY A 15 -1.07 -9.48 7.94
CA GLY A 15 -0.48 -8.89 6.75
C GLY A 15 -1.02 -9.50 5.45
N LYS A 16 -1.06 -10.84 5.36
CA LYS A 16 -1.68 -11.57 4.23
C LYS A 16 -3.16 -11.26 4.07
N TYR A 17 -3.90 -11.14 5.18
CA TYR A 17 -5.32 -10.80 5.14
C TYR A 17 -5.55 -9.37 4.64
N LEU A 18 -4.83 -8.38 5.18
CA LEU A 18 -4.95 -6.99 4.76
C LEU A 18 -4.51 -6.77 3.31
N TYR A 19 -3.50 -7.51 2.84
CA TYR A 19 -3.09 -7.49 1.43
C TYR A 19 -4.22 -7.94 0.50
N ARG A 20 -4.85 -9.09 0.77
CA ARG A 20 -6.00 -9.58 -0.02
C ARG A 20 -7.17 -8.62 0.01
N LEU A 21 -7.49 -8.09 1.20
CA LEU A 21 -8.55 -7.10 1.34
C LEU A 21 -8.28 -5.83 0.52
N GLN A 22 -7.01 -5.41 0.41
CA GLN A 22 -6.65 -4.25 -0.40
C GLN A 22 -6.83 -4.51 -1.89
N ASP A 23 -6.47 -5.70 -2.36
CA ASP A 23 -6.67 -6.12 -3.75
C ASP A 23 -8.17 -6.16 -4.12
N GLU A 24 -8.99 -6.75 -3.24
CA GLU A 24 -10.45 -6.80 -3.39
C GLU A 24 -11.07 -5.39 -3.45
N ILE A 25 -10.68 -4.49 -2.52
CA ILE A 25 -11.18 -3.10 -2.51
C ILE A 25 -10.66 -2.32 -3.72
N GLY A 26 -9.43 -2.55 -4.16
CA GLY A 26 -8.86 -1.90 -5.35
C GLY A 26 -9.61 -2.30 -6.62
N SER A 27 -9.98 -3.58 -6.74
CA SER A 27 -10.82 -4.08 -7.82
C SER A 27 -12.20 -3.42 -7.82
N LEU A 28 -12.84 -3.35 -6.64
CA LEU A 28 -14.15 -2.71 -6.50
C LEU A 28 -14.10 -1.20 -6.76
N LEU A 29 -13.04 -0.50 -6.33
CA LEU A 29 -12.81 0.91 -6.66
C LEU A 29 -12.73 1.11 -8.18
N SER A 30 -12.02 0.23 -8.87
CA SER A 30 -11.89 0.28 -10.33
C SER A 30 -13.23 -0.01 -11.05
N GLU A 31 -14.04 -0.92 -10.52
CA GLU A 31 -15.38 -1.21 -11.04
C GLU A 31 -16.34 -0.02 -10.83
N ILE A 32 -16.46 0.48 -9.61
CA ILE A 32 -17.34 1.60 -9.27
C ILE A 32 -16.91 2.87 -10.00
N SER A 33 -15.60 3.16 -10.07
CA SER A 33 -15.11 4.33 -10.78
C SER A 33 -15.43 4.29 -12.28
N ARG A 34 -15.50 3.11 -12.89
CA ARG A 34 -15.90 2.94 -14.29
C ARG A 34 -17.41 3.10 -14.48
N ALA A 35 -18.22 2.62 -13.54
CA ALA A 35 -19.67 2.70 -13.62
C ALA A 35 -20.23 4.09 -13.28
N GLU A 36 -19.72 4.71 -12.21
CA GLU A 36 -20.27 5.94 -11.63
C GLU A 36 -19.44 7.18 -11.96
N GLY A 37 -18.19 7.00 -12.40
CA GLY A 37 -17.23 8.07 -12.64
C GLY A 37 -16.34 8.38 -11.43
N VAL A 38 -15.14 8.90 -11.69
CA VAL A 38 -14.10 9.16 -10.69
C VAL A 38 -14.50 10.17 -9.60
N SER A 39 -15.36 11.13 -9.93
CA SER A 39 -15.77 12.20 -9.02
C SER A 39 -17.05 11.88 -8.23
N ALA A 40 -17.70 10.75 -8.53
CA ALA A 40 -18.95 10.35 -7.89
C ALA A 40 -18.73 9.99 -6.41
N MET A 41 -19.77 10.21 -5.61
CA MET A 41 -19.74 9.93 -4.17
C MET A 41 -19.43 8.46 -3.84
N PRO A 42 -19.98 7.45 -4.53
CA PRO A 42 -19.61 6.06 -4.31
C PRO A 42 -18.11 5.81 -4.49
N THR A 43 -17.53 6.30 -5.59
CA THR A 43 -16.09 6.19 -5.90
C THR A 43 -15.22 6.82 -4.80
N ARG A 44 -15.57 8.04 -4.39
CA ARG A 44 -14.85 8.74 -3.31
C ARG A 44 -14.94 8.01 -1.96
N ASN A 45 -16.06 7.36 -1.68
CA ASN A 45 -16.22 6.63 -0.43
C ASN A 45 -15.36 5.37 -0.40
N ILE A 46 -15.30 4.61 -1.50
CA ILE A 46 -14.45 3.42 -1.55
C ILE A 46 -12.96 3.77 -1.62
N GLU A 47 -12.58 4.86 -2.28
CA GLU A 47 -11.22 5.40 -2.26
C GLU A 47 -10.76 5.73 -0.82
N LYS A 48 -11.65 6.29 0.02
CA LYS A 48 -11.36 6.51 1.44
C LYS A 48 -11.13 5.20 2.19
N VAL A 49 -11.93 4.17 1.92
CA VAL A 49 -11.76 2.85 2.54
C VAL A 49 -10.40 2.25 2.14
N TYR A 50 -10.06 2.31 0.85
CA TYR A 50 -8.76 1.88 0.35
C TYR A 50 -7.59 2.61 1.04
N SER A 51 -7.69 3.94 1.15
CA SER A 51 -6.69 4.77 1.81
C SER A 51 -6.54 4.46 3.31
N LEU A 52 -7.65 4.20 4.00
CA LEU A 52 -7.64 3.80 5.42
C LEU A 52 -6.97 2.44 5.61
N LEU A 53 -7.16 1.51 4.67
CA LEU A 53 -6.52 0.20 4.72
C LEU A 53 -4.99 0.29 4.57
N ILE A 54 -4.49 1.15 3.66
CA ILE A 54 -3.06 1.42 3.53
C ILE A 54 -2.50 1.99 4.84
N LYS A 55 -3.18 2.97 5.43
CA LYS A 55 -2.77 3.54 6.73
C LYS A 55 -2.76 2.50 7.85
N LEU A 56 -3.73 1.59 7.86
CA LEU A 56 -3.77 0.48 8.81
C LEU A 56 -2.57 -0.47 8.62
N ARG A 57 -2.24 -0.86 7.39
CA ARG A 57 -1.07 -1.70 7.08
C ARG A 57 0.22 -1.04 7.60
N SER A 58 0.43 0.24 7.32
CA SER A 58 1.60 0.99 7.81
C SER A 58 1.62 1.11 9.33
N GLY A 59 0.47 1.36 9.97
CA GLY A 59 0.35 1.39 11.42
C GLY A 59 0.73 0.05 12.06
N MET A 60 0.30 -1.06 11.46
CA MET A 60 0.59 -2.40 11.95
C MET A 60 2.05 -2.82 11.72
N GLU A 61 2.64 -2.40 10.62
CA GLU A 61 4.08 -2.53 10.35
C GLU A 61 4.91 -1.82 11.43
N ASN A 62 4.59 -0.56 11.74
CA ASN A 62 5.27 0.18 12.79
C ASN A 62 5.16 -0.51 14.16
N VAL A 63 4.00 -1.10 14.45
CA VAL A 63 3.79 -1.91 15.66
C VAL A 63 4.69 -3.14 15.66
N MET A 64 4.77 -3.85 14.52
CA MET A 64 5.62 -5.01 14.35
C MET A 64 7.09 -4.67 14.54
N PHE A 65 7.63 -3.64 13.86
CA PHE A 65 9.04 -3.26 13.99
C PHE A 65 9.40 -2.78 15.40
N ARG A 66 8.50 -2.10 16.10
CA ARG A 66 8.71 -1.75 17.50
C ARG A 66 8.84 -2.99 18.37
N ASP A 67 7.96 -3.96 18.16
CA ASP A 67 7.88 -5.14 19.02
C ASP A 67 8.99 -6.17 18.64
N TYR A 68 9.28 -6.34 17.35
CA TYR A 68 10.23 -7.29 16.74
C TYR A 68 11.30 -6.57 15.89
N PRO A 69 12.23 -5.80 16.48
CA PRO A 69 13.18 -4.99 15.72
C PRO A 69 14.23 -5.80 14.94
N LYS A 70 14.47 -7.07 15.31
CA LYS A 70 15.43 -7.95 14.62
C LYS A 70 14.76 -8.89 13.62
N GLU A 71 13.51 -9.26 13.88
CA GLU A 71 12.76 -10.24 13.10
C GLU A 71 11.68 -9.61 12.19
N GLY A 72 11.38 -8.32 12.37
CA GLY A 72 10.43 -7.59 11.55
C GLY A 72 10.88 -7.49 10.10
N ASP A 73 9.94 -7.65 9.18
CA ASP A 73 10.17 -7.60 7.73
C ASP A 73 9.05 -6.80 7.06
N ILE A 74 9.40 -5.81 6.24
CA ILE A 74 8.46 -5.00 5.45
C ILE A 74 7.53 -5.88 4.61
N LYS A 75 8.01 -7.04 4.14
CA LYS A 75 7.24 -7.99 3.33
C LYS A 75 6.06 -8.62 4.08
N ILE A 76 6.03 -8.54 5.42
CA ILE A 76 4.91 -9.05 6.21
C ILE A 76 3.64 -8.26 5.91
N TYR A 77 3.74 -6.92 5.92
CA TYR A 77 2.62 -6.05 5.60
C TYR A 77 2.60 -5.61 4.15
N TYR A 78 3.69 -5.78 3.40
CA TYR A 78 3.88 -5.37 2.00
C TYR A 78 4.50 -6.47 1.12
N PRO A 79 3.80 -7.62 0.93
CA PRO A 79 4.37 -8.81 0.29
C PRO A 79 4.62 -8.70 -1.22
N GLY A 80 4.16 -7.61 -1.87
CA GLY A 80 4.34 -7.37 -3.31
C GLY A 80 4.86 -5.98 -3.66
N ASP A 81 5.15 -5.14 -2.66
CA ASP A 81 5.65 -3.77 -2.88
C ASP A 81 7.19 -3.70 -2.83
N SER A 82 7.88 -4.85 -2.86
CA SER A 82 9.28 -4.85 -3.30
C SER A 82 9.29 -4.27 -4.70
N ILE A 83 10.08 -3.22 -4.90
CA ILE A 83 10.30 -2.59 -6.20
C ILE A 83 10.57 -3.70 -7.22
N ASP A 84 9.54 -4.06 -7.98
CA ASP A 84 9.66 -5.02 -9.06
C ASP A 84 10.48 -4.34 -10.15
N GLU A 85 11.35 -5.05 -10.87
CA GLU A 85 12.19 -4.44 -11.92
C GLU A 85 11.33 -3.64 -12.93
N THR A 86 10.09 -4.08 -13.15
CA THR A 86 9.07 -3.39 -13.95
C THR A 86 8.71 -1.99 -13.42
N ASN A 87 8.63 -1.82 -12.10
CA ASN A 87 8.36 -0.53 -11.45
C ASN A 87 9.58 0.40 -11.52
N LEU A 88 10.80 -0.15 -11.51
CA LEU A 88 12.03 0.61 -11.77
C LEU A 88 12.07 1.14 -13.20
N THR A 89 11.82 0.29 -14.20
CA THR A 89 11.82 0.73 -15.61
C THR A 89 10.75 1.79 -15.86
N THR A 90 9.58 1.66 -15.25
CA THR A 90 8.49 2.64 -15.34
C THR A 90 8.89 3.97 -14.68
N PHE A 91 9.55 3.91 -13.52
CA PHE A 91 10.07 5.09 -12.83
C PHE A 91 11.21 5.77 -13.61
N GLU A 92 12.15 5.00 -14.15
CA GLU A 92 13.24 5.51 -15.00
C GLU A 92 12.70 6.19 -16.26
N THR A 93 11.71 5.59 -16.91
CA THR A 93 11.02 6.18 -18.07
C THR A 93 10.28 7.47 -17.70
N PHE A 94 9.67 7.51 -16.51
CA PHE A 94 9.04 8.72 -15.99
C PHE A 94 10.07 9.84 -15.71
N ILE A 95 11.23 9.52 -15.10
CA ILE A 95 12.32 10.48 -14.90
C ILE A 95 12.87 11.01 -16.23
N GLN A 96 13.00 10.16 -17.25
CA GLN A 96 13.48 10.57 -18.58
C GLN A 96 12.48 11.44 -19.35
N THR A 97 11.18 11.32 -19.05
CA THR A 97 10.12 12.13 -19.68
C THR A 97 9.78 13.39 -18.88
N LEU A 98 10.28 13.52 -17.65
CA LEU A 98 10.34 14.79 -16.94
C LEU A 98 11.40 15.66 -17.63
N ASP A 99 10.93 16.56 -18.49
CA ASP A 99 11.70 17.68 -19.01
C ASP A 99 12.13 18.57 -17.83
N PHE A 100 13.26 18.22 -17.22
CA PHE A 100 13.99 19.13 -16.33
C PHE A 100 14.59 20.18 -17.23
N GLY A 101 13.78 21.18 -17.61
CA GLY A 101 14.11 22.29 -18.51
C GLY A 101 15.46 22.91 -18.19
N GLY A 102 16.51 22.25 -18.66
CA GLY A 102 17.90 22.62 -18.51
C GLY A 102 18.18 23.52 -19.68
N GLU A 103 17.98 24.82 -19.45
CA GLU A 103 18.56 25.87 -20.26
C GLU A 103 20.03 25.51 -20.51
N SER A 104 20.29 25.05 -21.73
CA SER A 104 21.63 24.86 -22.26
C SER A 104 21.86 26.07 -23.14
N GLU A 105 22.62 27.01 -22.59
CA GLU A 105 23.18 28.18 -23.30
C GLU A 105 23.92 27.77 -24.59
#